data_AF-A0A970L6H7-F1
#
_entry.id   AF-A0A970L6H7-F1
#
_cell.length_a   1.000
_cell.length_b   1.000
_cell.length_c   1.000
_cell.angle_alpha   90.00
_cell.angle_beta   90.00
_cell.angle_gamma   90.00
#
_symmetry.space_group_name_H-M   'P 1'
#
loop_
_entity.id
_entity.type
_entity.pdbx_description
1 polymer ?
#
loop_
_entity_poly.entity_id
_entity_poly.type
_entity_poly.pdbx_seq_one_letter_code
_entity_poly.pdbx_strand_id
1 'polypeptide(L)'
;MRGKFPEYKTLDLSRVNKDILKIWDRDNIFLKSIRQLNGKGEYIFYEGPPSANGMPGIHHVLSRTIKDAVCRYRAQCGYEVKRKAGWDTHGLPIELGVEQAMGITKEDIGTEKISIEEFNRACRIDVMKYTDQWEDLTHKMGYWVNMDDPYITYDNRYIETLWWILKELYSKGYLYKDYTIQPYSPAAGTGLSSHELNLPNCYRDIRDTTCIALFRLIRNERSEFLYENTDTPDVHIMAWTTTPWTLPSNTALAVGKDFEYVRVRSFNPYSGEPVTVIFAKDLRDAMFPDMEEGSGMAEYRTGDRKIPYKILDEFPGSRLEGMDYEQLIDWVKPDEGAFKVLTGDFVTTGDGTGIVHIAPTFGADDYKIAREHGVPAMLLRMKDGSYGPMVDKKGYMVPVSDLDVTFVKERVNLDSYDPFEGRPVKNEYDENIAPDTDTLDVDIAVMLKQSGKVFRIEKMEHSYPHCWRTDKPVLYYPIDAWFIRTTAFRDRLIELNNTIYWKPASTGSGRFGKWLENLVDWNLSRSRFWGTPLPVWRTDDGKETVCIGSVGELKTEIEKSLQAGFMETNPLATFTEGDNSSENYNKLDLHRPFVDDIILVSPSGRKMFREPDLIDVWFDSGAMPYAQSHYP
;
A
#
# COMPACT_ATOMS: atom_id res chain seq x y z
N MET A 1 -45.94 51.03 18.72
CA MET A 1 -46.23 50.86 17.28
C MET A 1 -46.32 49.36 16.99
N ARG A 2 -47.46 48.86 16.48
CA ARG A 2 -47.52 47.49 15.94
C ARG A 2 -46.59 47.42 14.74
N GLY A 3 -45.54 46.60 14.79
CA GLY A 3 -44.60 46.45 13.69
C GLY A 3 -45.33 45.98 12.44
N LYS A 4 -45.28 46.75 11.36
CA LYS A 4 -45.74 46.29 10.05
C LYS A 4 -44.84 45.14 9.60
N PHE A 5 -45.42 44.11 8.96
CA PHE A 5 -44.62 43.07 8.34
C PHE A 5 -43.72 43.68 7.25
N PRO A 6 -42.44 43.28 7.17
CA PRO A 6 -41.56 43.75 6.11
C PRO A 6 -42.06 43.28 4.74
N GLU A 7 -42.24 44.21 3.81
CA GLU A 7 -42.63 43.94 2.42
C GLU A 7 -41.41 43.99 1.50
N TYR A 8 -41.22 42.93 0.70
CA TYR A 8 -40.14 42.83 -0.27
C TYR A 8 -40.71 42.82 -1.69
N LYS A 9 -40.19 43.67 -2.59
CA LYS A 9 -40.68 43.79 -3.98
C LYS A 9 -40.17 42.68 -4.90
N THR A 10 -39.05 42.05 -4.56
CA THR A 10 -38.38 41.00 -5.36
C THR A 10 -37.75 39.97 -4.43
N LEU A 11 -37.84 38.68 -4.78
CA LEU A 11 -37.19 37.59 -4.04
C LEU A 11 -35.72 37.49 -4.46
N ASP A 12 -34.81 37.91 -3.58
CA ASP A 12 -33.36 37.78 -3.76
C ASP A 12 -32.79 36.95 -2.60
N LEU A 13 -32.62 35.65 -2.84
CA LEU A 13 -32.14 34.70 -1.84
C LEU A 13 -30.68 34.96 -1.44
N SER A 14 -29.85 35.49 -2.35
CA SER A 14 -28.45 35.81 -2.04
C SER A 14 -28.38 36.98 -1.05
N ARG A 15 -29.17 38.03 -1.29
CA ARG A 15 -29.27 39.15 -0.36
C ARG A 15 -29.86 38.73 0.98
N VAL A 16 -30.95 37.96 0.96
CA VAL A 16 -31.55 37.43 2.21
C VAL A 16 -30.53 36.63 3.01
N ASN A 17 -29.76 35.75 2.37
CA ASN A 17 -28.70 35.00 3.05
C ASN A 17 -27.66 35.92 3.68
N LYS A 18 -27.13 36.89 2.93
CA LYS A 18 -26.15 37.87 3.44
C LYS A 18 -26.68 38.68 4.62
N ASP A 19 -27.94 39.10 4.56
CA ASP A 19 -28.58 39.88 5.62
C ASP A 19 -28.81 39.02 6.88
N ILE A 20 -29.19 37.75 6.72
CA ILE A 20 -29.33 36.79 7.83
C ILE A 20 -27.99 36.44 8.47
N LEU A 21 -26.94 36.19 7.67
CA LEU A 21 -25.59 35.91 8.20
C LEU A 21 -25.10 37.06 9.08
N LYS A 22 -25.27 38.32 8.65
CA LYS A 22 -24.93 39.49 9.48
C LYS A 22 -25.67 39.52 10.82
N ILE A 23 -26.93 39.10 10.85
CA ILE A 23 -27.70 39.00 12.10
C ILE A 23 -27.13 37.89 12.98
N TRP A 24 -26.82 36.73 12.40
CA TRP A 24 -26.22 35.61 13.13
C TRP A 24 -24.89 35.97 13.77
N ASP A 25 -24.02 36.67 13.02
CA ASP A 25 -22.70 37.11 13.49
C ASP A 25 -22.84 38.15 14.60
N ARG A 26 -23.60 39.23 14.36
CA ARG A 26 -23.81 40.31 15.34
C ARG A 26 -24.34 39.78 16.67
N ASP A 27 -25.27 38.84 16.61
CA ASP A 27 -25.97 38.34 17.79
C ASP A 27 -25.35 37.06 18.34
N ASN A 28 -24.22 36.57 17.80
CA ASN A 28 -23.56 35.32 18.19
C ASN A 28 -24.54 34.13 18.27
N ILE A 29 -25.38 33.99 17.25
CA ILE A 29 -26.50 33.03 17.27
C ILE A 29 -26.02 31.59 17.35
N PHE A 30 -24.90 31.26 16.70
CA PHE A 30 -24.31 29.92 16.80
C PHE A 30 -23.95 29.57 18.24
N LEU A 31 -23.13 30.38 18.92
CA LEU A 31 -22.76 30.14 20.32
C LEU A 31 -23.98 30.08 21.25
N LYS A 32 -24.96 30.97 21.06
CA LYS A 32 -26.22 30.95 21.82
C LYS A 32 -27.07 29.71 21.54
N SER A 33 -26.88 29.03 20.41
CA SER A 33 -27.56 27.78 20.08
C SER A 33 -26.95 26.58 20.79
N ILE A 34 -25.67 26.65 21.20
CA ILE A 34 -24.99 25.63 22.00
C ILE A 34 -25.40 25.83 23.45
N ARG A 35 -26.56 25.27 23.79
CA ARG A 35 -27.13 25.32 25.15
C ARG A 35 -27.92 24.05 25.42
N GLN A 36 -27.96 23.65 26.69
CA GLN A 36 -28.88 22.59 27.10
C GLN A 36 -30.31 23.11 27.14
N LEU A 37 -31.13 22.64 26.20
CA LEU A 37 -32.56 22.92 26.16
C LEU A 37 -33.30 21.69 26.69
N ASN A 38 -33.88 21.78 27.87
CA ASN A 38 -34.71 20.72 28.46
C ASN A 38 -33.95 19.45 28.90
N GLY A 39 -32.66 19.54 29.21
CA GLY A 39 -31.93 18.51 29.97
C GLY A 39 -31.71 17.16 29.27
N LYS A 40 -31.76 17.10 27.93
CA LYS A 40 -31.54 15.85 27.17
C LYS A 40 -30.07 15.40 27.07
N GLY A 41 -29.14 16.17 27.63
CA GLY A 41 -27.70 15.91 27.58
C GLY A 41 -27.06 16.34 26.25
N GLU A 42 -25.89 15.77 25.98
CA GLU A 42 -25.07 16.09 24.82
C GLU A 42 -25.39 15.18 23.63
N TYR A 43 -25.25 15.74 22.42
CA TYR A 43 -25.16 14.98 21.18
C TYR A 43 -23.76 15.22 20.60
N ILE A 44 -22.92 14.19 20.67
CA ILE A 44 -21.54 14.26 20.19
C ILE A 44 -21.53 14.17 18.67
N PHE A 45 -20.88 15.14 18.04
CA PHE A 45 -20.69 15.22 16.60
C PHE A 45 -19.20 15.32 16.30
N TYR A 46 -18.73 14.50 15.38
CA TYR A 46 -17.37 14.51 14.87
C TYR A 46 -17.36 14.96 13.42
N GLU A 47 -16.55 15.96 13.12
CA GLU A 47 -16.32 16.44 11.76
C GLU A 47 -15.08 15.73 11.22
N GLY A 48 -15.21 14.97 10.13
CA GLY A 48 -14.02 14.44 9.44
C GLY A 48 -13.16 15.61 8.95
N PRO A 49 -11.87 15.68 9.33
CA PRO A 49 -11.02 16.83 9.01
C PRO A 49 -10.71 16.87 7.50
N PRO A 50 -11.02 17.97 6.78
CA PRO A 50 -10.49 18.18 5.45
C PRO A 50 -9.01 18.57 5.48
N SER A 51 -8.30 18.36 4.37
CA SER A 51 -6.99 18.98 4.13
C SER A 51 -7.18 20.40 3.59
N ALA A 52 -6.47 21.38 4.16
CA ALA A 52 -6.54 22.79 3.77
C ALA A 52 -5.55 23.19 2.66
N ASN A 53 -4.82 22.24 2.09
CA ASN A 53 -3.91 22.46 0.95
C ASN A 53 -4.62 22.51 -0.42
N GLY A 54 -5.94 22.32 -0.47
CA GLY A 54 -6.74 22.44 -1.68
C GLY A 54 -7.99 23.31 -1.51
N MET A 55 -8.48 23.88 -2.61
CA MET A 55 -9.72 24.66 -2.60
C MET A 55 -10.94 23.77 -2.30
N PRO A 56 -11.96 24.28 -1.59
CA PRO A 56 -13.15 23.49 -1.34
C PRO A 56 -14.00 23.30 -2.61
N GLY A 57 -14.34 22.04 -2.93
CA GLY A 57 -15.25 21.69 -4.03
C GLY A 57 -16.73 21.48 -3.61
N ILE A 58 -17.58 21.23 -4.61
CA ILE A 58 -19.03 21.00 -4.44
C ILE A 58 -19.37 19.83 -3.51
N HIS A 59 -18.52 18.79 -3.49
CA HIS A 59 -18.69 17.64 -2.60
C HIS A 59 -18.59 18.02 -1.12
N HIS A 60 -17.80 19.05 -0.78
CA HIS A 60 -17.76 19.59 0.59
C HIS A 60 -19.06 20.27 0.97
N VAL A 61 -19.66 21.04 0.06
CA VAL A 61 -20.96 21.70 0.28
C VAL A 61 -22.04 20.65 0.55
N LEU A 62 -22.09 19.57 -0.24
CA LEU A 62 -23.03 18.47 -0.03
C LEU A 62 -22.87 17.82 1.35
N SER A 63 -21.65 17.41 1.70
CA SER A 63 -21.34 16.76 2.98
C SER A 63 -21.69 17.65 4.17
N ARG A 64 -21.24 18.91 4.15
CA ARG A 64 -21.48 19.89 5.22
C ARG A 64 -22.95 20.25 5.38
N THR A 65 -23.72 20.30 4.29
CA THR A 65 -25.17 20.54 4.35
C THR A 65 -25.89 19.46 5.17
N ILE A 66 -25.56 18.18 4.94
CA ILE A 66 -26.15 17.06 5.68
C ILE A 66 -25.75 17.12 7.16
N LYS A 67 -24.46 17.32 7.43
CA LYS A 67 -23.92 17.43 8.79
C LYS A 67 -24.58 18.56 9.58
N ASP A 68 -24.69 19.74 8.98
CA ASP A 68 -25.32 20.91 9.61
C ASP A 68 -26.81 20.69 9.90
N ALA A 69 -27.54 20.15 8.93
CA ALA A 69 -28.97 19.89 9.06
C ALA A 69 -29.26 18.95 10.23
N VAL A 70 -28.49 17.85 10.36
CA VAL A 70 -28.62 16.91 11.48
C VAL A 70 -28.28 17.60 12.80
N CYS A 71 -27.19 18.34 12.87
CA CYS A 71 -26.78 19.02 14.12
C CYS A 71 -27.79 20.09 14.56
N ARG A 72 -28.36 20.86 13.62
CA ARG A 72 -29.43 21.84 13.90
C ARG A 72 -30.70 21.14 14.39
N TYR A 73 -31.11 20.06 13.73
CA TYR A 73 -32.27 19.27 14.15
C TYR A 73 -32.10 18.71 15.58
N ARG A 74 -30.91 18.18 15.91
CA ARG A 74 -30.61 17.69 17.25
C ARG A 74 -30.63 18.80 18.30
N ALA A 75 -30.06 19.97 17.98
CA ALA A 75 -30.13 21.13 18.86
C ALA A 75 -31.60 21.57 19.11
N GLN A 76 -32.43 21.61 18.06
CA GLN A 76 -33.86 21.92 18.19
C GLN A 76 -34.64 20.85 18.97
N CYS A 77 -34.19 19.59 18.95
CA CYS A 77 -34.74 18.51 19.75
C CYS A 77 -34.39 18.61 21.26
N GLY A 78 -33.52 19.54 21.66
CA GLY A 78 -33.14 19.78 23.05
C GLY A 78 -31.72 19.32 23.44
N TYR A 79 -30.93 18.80 22.51
CA TYR A 79 -29.56 18.37 22.81
C TYR A 79 -28.57 19.53 22.78
N GLU A 80 -27.56 19.48 23.64
CA GLU A 80 -26.37 20.30 23.49
C GLU A 80 -25.48 19.71 22.39
N VAL A 81 -25.27 20.47 21.32
CA VAL A 81 -24.51 20.00 20.15
C VAL A 81 -23.28 20.86 19.95
N LYS A 82 -22.16 20.45 20.55
CA LYS A 82 -20.84 21.05 20.32
C LYS A 82 -20.33 20.62 18.95
N ARG A 83 -19.73 21.55 18.21
CA ARG A 83 -19.28 21.32 16.83
C ARG A 83 -17.91 21.96 16.68
N LYS A 84 -16.86 21.15 16.61
CA LYS A 84 -15.47 21.58 16.45
C LYS A 84 -15.00 21.22 15.05
N ALA A 85 -14.39 22.17 14.35
CA ALA A 85 -13.73 21.89 13.08
C ALA A 85 -12.34 21.28 13.33
N GLY A 86 -11.70 20.81 12.28
CA GLY A 86 -10.28 20.52 12.31
C GLY A 86 -9.70 20.30 10.94
N TRP A 87 -8.39 20.18 10.89
CA TRP A 87 -7.60 20.11 9.67
C TRP A 87 -6.70 18.89 9.67
N ASP A 88 -6.74 18.13 8.58
CA ASP A 88 -5.83 17.01 8.34
C ASP A 88 -4.62 17.55 7.60
N THR A 89 -3.50 17.61 8.33
CA THR A 89 -2.35 18.40 7.93
C THR A 89 -1.08 17.61 7.68
N HIS A 90 -1.17 16.29 7.55
CA HIS A 90 -0.03 15.40 7.33
C HIS A 90 -0.15 14.54 6.08
N GLY A 91 0.95 13.87 5.75
CA GLY A 91 0.97 12.77 4.81
C GLY A 91 1.26 13.16 3.36
N LEU A 92 1.24 12.11 2.53
CA LEU A 92 1.63 12.14 1.12
C LEU A 92 0.99 13.26 0.27
N PRO A 93 -0.29 13.65 0.45
CA PRO A 93 -0.92 14.66 -0.40
C PRO A 93 -0.24 16.03 -0.30
N ILE A 94 0.29 16.38 0.87
CA ILE A 94 0.96 17.66 1.10
C ILE A 94 2.38 17.59 0.55
N GLU A 95 3.09 16.50 0.85
CA GLU A 95 4.47 16.32 0.36
C GLU A 95 4.55 16.38 -1.16
N LEU A 96 3.66 15.66 -1.87
CA LEU A 96 3.65 15.69 -3.34
C LEU A 96 3.35 17.08 -3.91
N GLY A 97 2.46 17.85 -3.26
CA GLY A 97 2.15 19.22 -3.66
C GLY A 97 3.36 20.15 -3.51
N VAL A 98 4.13 19.99 -2.43
CA VAL A 98 5.36 20.74 -2.18
C VAL A 98 6.49 20.30 -3.11
N GLU A 99 6.68 18.99 -3.32
CA GLU A 99 7.64 18.44 -4.27
C GLU A 99 7.44 19.03 -5.67
N GLN A 100 6.20 19.02 -6.16
CA GLN A 100 5.84 19.60 -7.44
C GLN A 100 6.09 21.12 -7.49
N ALA A 101 5.68 21.85 -6.44
CA ALA A 101 5.84 23.30 -6.38
C ALA A 101 7.31 23.74 -6.36
N MET A 102 8.20 22.91 -5.79
CA MET A 102 9.63 23.19 -5.68
C MET A 102 10.45 22.57 -6.81
N GLY A 103 9.86 21.72 -7.66
CA GLY A 103 10.58 21.00 -8.72
C GLY A 103 11.64 20.04 -8.18
N ILE A 104 11.30 19.35 -7.09
CA ILE A 104 12.17 18.37 -6.42
C ILE A 104 11.50 16.99 -6.41
N THR A 105 12.30 15.94 -6.25
CA THR A 105 11.81 14.59 -6.00
C THR A 105 12.08 14.18 -4.56
N LYS A 106 11.53 13.03 -4.14
CA LYS A 106 11.78 12.45 -2.82
C LYS A 106 13.28 12.32 -2.53
N GLU A 107 14.09 11.93 -3.51
CA GLU A 107 15.53 11.70 -3.39
C GLU A 107 16.34 12.98 -3.12
N ASP A 108 15.79 14.14 -3.47
CA ASP A 108 16.42 15.42 -3.19
C ASP A 108 16.34 15.81 -1.71
N ILE A 109 15.36 15.28 -0.97
CA ILE A 109 15.04 15.69 0.40
C ILE A 109 16.03 15.07 1.40
N GLY A 110 16.64 15.91 2.22
CA GLY A 110 17.70 15.52 3.15
C GLY A 110 19.09 15.47 2.51
N THR A 111 19.23 16.03 1.29
CA THR A 111 20.51 16.19 0.59
C THR A 111 20.99 17.65 0.65
N GLU A 112 22.10 17.96 -0.02
CA GLU A 112 22.57 19.34 -0.19
C GLU A 112 21.57 20.26 -0.92
N LYS A 113 20.58 19.70 -1.64
CA LYS A 113 19.58 20.46 -2.40
C LYS A 113 18.49 21.05 -1.49
N ILE A 114 18.02 20.30 -0.50
CA ILE A 114 17.05 20.77 0.50
C ILE A 114 17.13 19.89 1.76
N SER A 115 17.20 20.54 2.92
CA SER A 115 17.14 19.83 4.20
C SER A 115 15.72 19.34 4.53
N ILE A 116 15.61 18.30 5.38
CA ILE A 116 14.31 17.81 5.87
C ILE A 116 13.57 18.93 6.61
N GLU A 117 14.28 19.76 7.37
CA GLU A 117 13.69 20.88 8.10
C GLU A 117 13.06 21.92 7.16
N GLU A 118 13.78 22.33 6.11
CA GLU A 118 13.27 23.28 5.12
C GLU A 118 12.07 22.72 4.36
N PHE A 119 12.11 21.44 3.99
CA PHE A 119 11.01 20.76 3.32
C PHE A 119 9.75 20.69 4.23
N ASN A 120 9.92 20.28 5.49
CA ASN A 120 8.81 20.20 6.44
C ASN A 120 8.24 21.59 6.78
N ARG A 121 9.08 22.63 6.81
CA ARG A 121 8.62 24.01 6.94
C ARG A 121 7.75 24.43 5.74
N ALA A 122 8.14 24.05 4.51
CA ALA A 122 7.33 24.30 3.33
C ALA A 122 5.98 23.56 3.39
N CYS A 123 5.97 22.30 3.82
CA CYS A 123 4.74 21.52 4.04
C CYS A 123 3.80 22.18 5.07
N ARG A 124 4.34 22.66 6.19
CA ARG A 124 3.57 23.36 7.23
C ARG A 124 2.96 24.67 6.75
N ILE A 125 3.60 25.36 5.80
CA ILE A 125 3.05 26.58 5.18
C ILE A 125 1.97 26.22 4.16
N ASP A 126 2.24 25.27 3.26
CA ASP A 126 1.31 24.90 2.18
C ASP A 126 -0.02 24.36 2.71
N VAL A 127 0.01 23.63 3.82
CA VAL A 127 -1.20 23.02 4.38
C VAL A 127 -2.24 24.02 4.88
N MET A 128 -1.82 25.24 5.22
CA MET A 128 -2.72 26.30 5.68
C MET A 128 -3.12 27.28 4.56
N LYS A 129 -2.70 27.02 3.32
CA LYS A 129 -2.79 27.97 2.20
C LYS A 129 -4.20 28.40 1.82
N TYR A 130 -5.20 27.52 1.97
CA TYR A 130 -6.58 27.82 1.56
C TYR A 130 -7.57 27.91 2.73
N THR A 131 -7.10 27.98 3.99
CA THR A 131 -7.98 28.02 5.16
C THR A 131 -8.96 29.19 5.11
N ASP A 132 -8.53 30.35 4.63
CA ASP A 132 -9.36 31.54 4.41
C ASP A 132 -10.54 31.29 3.45
N GLN A 133 -10.29 30.60 2.34
CA GLN A 133 -11.32 30.23 1.36
C GLN A 133 -12.30 29.21 1.93
N TRP A 134 -11.80 28.28 2.74
CA TRP A 134 -12.64 27.32 3.44
C TRP A 134 -13.51 27.99 4.51
N GLU A 135 -12.97 28.93 5.28
CA GLU A 135 -13.72 29.73 6.26
C GLU A 135 -14.82 30.56 5.56
N ASP A 136 -14.48 31.24 4.48
CA ASP A 136 -15.43 32.01 3.67
C ASP A 136 -16.56 31.13 3.12
N LEU A 137 -16.25 29.94 2.58
CA LEU A 137 -17.29 29.00 2.14
C LEU A 137 -18.16 28.52 3.30
N THR A 138 -17.55 28.16 4.44
CA THR A 138 -18.23 27.71 5.67
C THR A 138 -19.25 28.74 6.13
N HIS A 139 -18.84 30.01 6.17
CA HIS A 139 -19.67 31.15 6.53
C HIS A 139 -20.79 31.37 5.51
N LYS A 140 -20.46 31.45 4.22
CA LYS A 140 -21.43 31.70 3.14
C LYS A 140 -22.54 30.66 3.06
N MET A 141 -22.22 29.38 3.30
CA MET A 141 -23.20 28.31 3.30
C MET A 141 -24.01 28.21 4.60
N GLY A 142 -23.65 28.98 5.63
CA GLY A 142 -24.30 28.96 6.93
C GLY A 142 -24.01 27.69 7.74
N TYR A 143 -22.87 27.02 7.49
CA TYR A 143 -22.49 25.83 8.24
C TYR A 143 -21.99 26.23 9.62
N TRP A 144 -22.78 25.96 10.67
CA TRP A 144 -22.41 26.31 12.04
C TRP A 144 -21.45 25.27 12.61
N VAL A 145 -20.18 25.66 12.71
CA VAL A 145 -19.09 24.89 13.32
C VAL A 145 -18.08 25.88 13.93
N ASN A 146 -17.45 25.53 15.05
CA ASN A 146 -16.41 26.35 15.65
C ASN A 146 -15.13 26.27 14.81
N MET A 147 -14.77 27.40 14.19
CA MET A 147 -13.53 27.59 13.42
C MET A 147 -12.48 28.40 14.19
N ASP A 148 -12.81 28.94 15.38
CA ASP A 148 -11.90 29.76 16.18
C ASP A 148 -10.84 28.92 16.93
N ASP A 149 -11.18 27.66 17.22
CA ASP A 149 -10.30 26.66 17.83
C ASP A 149 -10.44 25.34 17.07
N PRO A 150 -9.93 25.22 15.84
CA PRO A 150 -9.93 23.94 15.12
C PRO A 150 -8.82 23.06 15.68
N TYR A 151 -9.05 21.74 15.78
CA TYR A 151 -7.93 20.83 16.03
C TYR A 151 -7.08 20.69 14.76
N ILE A 152 -5.78 20.49 14.91
CA ILE A 152 -4.82 20.40 13.80
C ILE A 152 -3.92 19.20 14.03
N THR A 153 -3.76 18.32 13.05
CA THR A 153 -3.03 17.05 13.26
C THR A 153 -1.53 17.25 13.48
N TYR A 154 -0.93 18.34 12.98
CA TYR A 154 0.47 18.70 13.27
C TYR A 154 0.69 19.32 14.66
N ASP A 155 -0.35 19.56 15.45
CA ASP A 155 -0.18 20.09 16.81
C ASP A 155 0.52 19.05 17.69
N ASN A 156 1.55 19.43 18.43
CA ASN A 156 2.32 18.49 19.25
C ASN A 156 1.47 17.77 20.30
N ARG A 157 0.38 18.39 20.79
CA ARG A 157 -0.58 17.75 21.71
C ARG A 157 -1.37 16.65 21.02
N TYR A 158 -1.74 16.90 19.76
CA TYR A 158 -2.41 15.89 18.93
C TYR A 158 -1.47 14.71 18.70
N ILE A 159 -0.23 14.97 18.27
CA ILE A 159 0.82 13.97 18.06
C ILE A 159 1.10 13.16 19.33
N GLU A 160 1.16 13.81 20.50
CA GLU A 160 1.39 13.11 21.76
C GLU A 160 0.26 12.12 22.09
N THR A 161 -1.01 12.48 21.86
CA THR A 161 -2.11 11.51 21.97
C THR A 161 -1.92 10.31 21.04
N LEU A 162 -1.44 10.53 19.81
CA LEU A 162 -1.16 9.44 18.88
C LEU A 162 -0.03 8.54 19.40
N TRP A 163 1.03 9.14 19.96
CA TRP A 163 2.12 8.39 20.60
C TRP A 163 1.60 7.54 21.76
N TRP A 164 0.68 8.07 22.57
CA TRP A 164 0.02 7.31 23.62
C TRP A 164 -0.76 6.09 23.05
N ILE A 165 -1.56 6.27 21.99
CA ILE A 165 -2.29 5.16 21.35
C ILE A 165 -1.30 4.10 20.83
N LEU A 166 -0.21 4.52 20.19
CA LEU A 166 0.82 3.62 19.66
C LEU A 166 1.54 2.86 20.77
N LYS A 167 1.85 3.52 21.90
CA LYS A 167 2.40 2.89 23.09
C LYS A 167 1.44 1.85 23.68
N GLU A 168 0.14 2.13 23.72
CA GLU A 168 -0.88 1.18 24.17
C GLU A 168 -0.94 -0.05 23.25
N LEU A 169 -0.91 0.14 21.94
CA LEU A 169 -0.88 -0.94 20.96
C LEU A 169 0.41 -1.76 21.07
N TYR A 170 1.56 -1.11 21.21
CA TYR A 170 2.85 -1.75 21.41
C TYR A 170 2.90 -2.58 22.70
N SER A 171 2.48 -1.99 23.82
CA SER A 171 2.49 -2.65 25.14
C SER A 171 1.57 -3.87 25.18
N LYS A 172 0.52 -3.90 24.35
CA LYS A 172 -0.40 -5.04 24.19
C LYS A 172 0.05 -6.04 23.10
N GLY A 173 1.19 -5.82 22.45
CA GLY A 173 1.71 -6.70 21.39
C GLY A 173 0.98 -6.61 20.05
N TYR A 174 0.22 -5.54 19.82
CA TYR A 174 -0.51 -5.32 18.57
C TYR A 174 0.26 -4.46 17.56
N LEU A 175 1.24 -3.66 17.98
CA LEU A 175 2.17 -2.97 17.10
C LEU A 175 3.45 -3.80 16.96
N TYR A 176 3.78 -4.24 15.75
CA TYR A 176 4.95 -5.09 15.49
C TYR A 176 5.62 -4.72 14.17
N LYS A 177 6.90 -5.08 14.04
CA LYS A 177 7.67 -4.92 12.80
C LYS A 177 7.80 -6.27 12.11
N ASP A 178 7.59 -6.31 10.80
CA ASP A 178 7.78 -7.53 10.00
C ASP A 178 8.20 -7.20 8.57
N TYR A 179 8.84 -8.17 7.93
CA TYR A 179 9.24 -8.10 6.53
C TYR A 179 8.26 -8.91 5.68
N THR A 180 7.37 -8.21 4.97
CA THR A 180 6.29 -8.85 4.21
C THR A 180 6.12 -8.22 2.85
N ILE A 181 5.44 -8.92 1.94
CA ILE A 181 5.08 -8.38 0.64
C ILE A 181 3.86 -7.48 0.80
N GLN A 182 4.04 -6.20 0.49
CA GLN A 182 3.01 -5.17 0.65
C GLN A 182 2.82 -4.41 -0.66
N PRO A 183 1.63 -3.82 -0.88
CA PRO A 183 1.45 -2.81 -1.90
C PRO A 183 2.46 -1.68 -1.73
N TYR A 184 3.13 -1.33 -2.82
CA TYR A 184 4.18 -0.33 -2.88
C TYR A 184 3.97 0.57 -4.09
N SER A 185 4.05 1.88 -3.88
CA SER A 185 4.06 2.85 -4.98
C SER A 185 5.49 3.28 -5.25
N PRO A 186 6.12 2.84 -6.35
CA PRO A 186 7.48 3.28 -6.69
C PRO A 186 7.55 4.79 -6.90
N ALA A 187 6.54 5.37 -7.56
CA ALA A 187 6.45 6.81 -7.79
C ALA A 187 6.31 7.62 -6.49
N ALA A 188 5.67 7.09 -5.44
CA ALA A 188 5.61 7.75 -4.12
C ALA A 188 6.76 7.31 -3.18
N GLY A 189 7.50 6.27 -3.55
CA GLY A 189 8.57 5.67 -2.76
C GLY A 189 8.14 5.11 -1.40
N THR A 190 6.90 4.65 -1.23
CA THR A 190 6.38 4.17 0.06
C THR A 190 5.37 3.03 -0.09
N GLY A 191 5.27 2.19 0.95
CA GLY A 191 4.21 1.20 1.09
C GLY A 191 2.84 1.85 1.25
N LEU A 192 1.80 1.15 0.80
CA LEU A 192 0.39 1.54 0.90
C LEU A 192 -0.39 0.49 1.70
N SER A 193 -1.46 0.94 2.35
CA SER A 193 -2.39 0.07 3.07
C SER A 193 -3.48 -0.51 2.14
N SER A 194 -4.19 -1.54 2.62
CA SER A 194 -5.29 -2.16 1.88
C SER A 194 -6.48 -1.21 1.68
N HIS A 195 -6.78 -0.31 2.62
CA HIS A 195 -7.84 0.68 2.44
C HIS A 195 -7.48 1.79 1.45
N GLU A 196 -6.20 2.17 1.34
CA GLU A 196 -5.74 3.08 0.28
C GLU A 196 -5.96 2.48 -1.11
N LEU A 197 -5.72 1.19 -1.30
CA LEU A 197 -6.01 0.50 -2.57
C LEU A 197 -7.51 0.34 -2.86
N ASN A 198 -8.35 0.31 -1.83
CA ASN A 198 -9.81 0.18 -1.97
C ASN A 198 -10.53 1.53 -2.17
N LEU A 199 -9.78 2.63 -2.31
CA LEU A 199 -10.35 3.91 -2.69
C LEU A 199 -10.87 3.88 -4.14
N PRO A 200 -11.90 4.67 -4.46
CA PRO A 200 -12.42 4.76 -5.83
C PRO A 200 -11.29 5.11 -6.82
N ASN A 201 -11.34 4.52 -8.01
CA ASN A 201 -10.37 4.71 -9.10
C ASN A 201 -8.94 4.23 -8.81
N CYS A 202 -8.69 3.49 -7.72
CA CYS A 202 -7.37 2.88 -7.50
C CYS A 202 -7.21 1.60 -8.33
N TYR A 203 -8.25 0.78 -8.39
CA TYR A 203 -8.32 -0.31 -9.36
C TYR A 203 -8.86 0.21 -10.69
N ARG A 204 -8.13 -0.06 -11.77
CA ARG A 204 -8.45 0.37 -13.14
C ARG A 204 -8.21 -0.77 -14.10
N ASP A 205 -9.06 -0.86 -15.12
CA ASP A 205 -8.83 -1.80 -16.21
C ASP A 205 -7.65 -1.32 -17.05
N ILE A 206 -6.63 -2.18 -17.16
CA ILE A 206 -5.45 -1.96 -17.99
C ILE A 206 -5.27 -3.14 -18.93
N ARG A 207 -4.52 -2.92 -20.00
CA ARG A 207 -4.22 -3.94 -21.02
C ARG A 207 -2.77 -4.40 -20.94
N ASP A 208 -2.55 -5.51 -20.23
CA ASP A 208 -1.22 -6.08 -20.05
C ASP A 208 -0.91 -7.20 -21.05
N THR A 209 0.39 -7.44 -21.26
CA THR A 209 0.88 -8.64 -21.95
C THR A 209 0.87 -9.81 -20.97
N THR A 210 0.15 -10.87 -21.30
CA THR A 210 0.17 -12.12 -20.55
C THR A 210 0.99 -13.16 -21.31
N CYS A 211 1.55 -14.13 -20.59
CA CYS A 211 2.21 -15.25 -21.23
C CYS A 211 2.00 -16.56 -20.48
N ILE A 212 2.00 -17.66 -21.23
CA ILE A 212 2.11 -19.01 -20.70
C ILE A 212 3.53 -19.50 -20.93
N ALA A 213 4.35 -19.45 -19.89
CA ALA A 213 5.75 -19.86 -19.92
C ALA A 213 5.88 -21.39 -19.78
N LEU A 214 6.90 -21.95 -20.42
CA LEU A 214 7.20 -23.39 -20.46
C LEU A 214 8.40 -23.69 -19.56
N PHE A 215 8.13 -24.27 -18.40
CA PHE A 215 9.16 -24.68 -17.43
C PHE A 215 9.56 -26.13 -17.68
N ARG A 216 10.78 -26.36 -18.16
CA ARG A 216 11.28 -27.70 -18.50
C ARG A 216 11.55 -28.51 -17.23
N LEU A 217 10.94 -29.69 -17.10
CA LEU A 217 11.17 -30.59 -15.97
C LEU A 217 12.55 -31.24 -16.06
N ILE A 218 13.21 -31.38 -14.91
CA ILE A 218 14.44 -32.18 -14.80
C ILE A 218 14.03 -33.65 -14.67
N ARG A 219 14.51 -34.49 -15.60
CA ARG A 219 14.26 -35.94 -15.57
C ARG A 219 15.05 -36.59 -14.43
N ASN A 220 14.34 -37.14 -13.46
CA ASN A 220 14.88 -37.87 -12.32
C ASN A 220 13.87 -38.92 -11.83
N GLU A 221 14.17 -39.61 -10.74
CA GLU A 221 13.32 -40.68 -10.18
C GLU A 221 11.86 -40.23 -9.95
N ARG A 222 11.63 -38.97 -9.56
CA ARG A 222 10.28 -38.44 -9.29
C ARG A 222 9.50 -38.11 -10.56
N SER A 223 10.19 -37.62 -11.60
CA SER A 223 9.57 -37.20 -12.86
C SER A 223 9.57 -38.27 -13.94
N GLU A 224 10.23 -39.41 -13.73
CA GLU A 224 10.42 -40.47 -14.74
C GLU A 224 9.10 -40.96 -15.36
N PHE A 225 8.03 -41.09 -14.56
CA PHE A 225 6.72 -41.52 -15.07
C PHE A 225 6.14 -40.55 -16.13
N LEU A 226 6.52 -39.27 -16.11
CA LEU A 226 6.11 -38.27 -17.10
C LEU A 226 6.89 -38.40 -18.42
N TYR A 227 7.90 -39.26 -18.50
CA TYR A 227 8.63 -39.57 -19.72
C TYR A 227 8.20 -40.90 -20.34
N GLU A 228 7.37 -41.70 -19.64
CA GLU A 228 6.81 -42.92 -20.20
C GLU A 228 5.82 -42.60 -21.34
N ASN A 229 6.01 -43.23 -22.50
CA ASN A 229 5.21 -43.00 -23.72
C ASN A 229 5.25 -41.55 -24.24
N THR A 230 6.31 -40.79 -23.90
CA THR A 230 6.59 -39.46 -24.44
C THR A 230 7.55 -39.57 -25.62
N ASP A 231 7.16 -39.01 -26.78
CA ASP A 231 7.97 -38.97 -28.01
C ASP A 231 8.80 -37.67 -28.15
N THR A 232 8.67 -36.74 -27.20
CA THR A 232 9.50 -35.54 -27.07
C THR A 232 10.62 -35.76 -26.06
N PRO A 233 11.80 -35.13 -26.24
CA PRO A 233 12.91 -35.26 -25.29
C PRO A 233 12.58 -34.62 -23.93
N ASP A 234 11.75 -33.57 -23.96
CA ASP A 234 11.47 -32.72 -22.81
C ASP A 234 9.97 -32.69 -22.48
N VAL A 235 9.66 -32.53 -21.19
CA VAL A 235 8.32 -32.31 -20.66
C VAL A 235 8.30 -30.97 -19.95
N HIS A 236 7.29 -30.15 -20.22
CA HIS A 236 7.17 -28.80 -19.69
C HIS A 236 5.94 -28.63 -18.81
N ILE A 237 6.08 -27.86 -17.74
CA ILE A 237 4.95 -27.36 -16.96
C ILE A 237 4.57 -25.97 -17.52
N MET A 238 3.29 -25.78 -17.84
CA MET A 238 2.77 -24.50 -18.34
C MET A 238 2.33 -23.63 -17.16
N ALA A 239 3.03 -22.55 -16.87
CA ALA A 239 2.57 -21.57 -15.87
C ALA A 239 2.17 -20.26 -16.55
N TRP A 240 1.03 -19.73 -16.15
CA TRP A 240 0.48 -18.49 -16.69
C TRP A 240 0.80 -17.29 -15.81
N THR A 241 1.04 -16.14 -16.42
CA THR A 241 1.22 -14.87 -15.70
C THR A 241 0.74 -13.67 -16.50
N THR A 242 0.27 -12.66 -15.78
CA THR A 242 -0.03 -11.30 -16.27
C THR A 242 1.12 -10.32 -16.05
N THR A 243 2.20 -10.76 -15.37
CA THR A 243 3.36 -9.93 -15.03
C THR A 243 4.67 -10.60 -15.47
N PRO A 244 4.94 -10.70 -16.79
CA PRO A 244 6.17 -11.31 -17.29
C PRO A 244 7.46 -10.80 -16.63
N TRP A 245 7.54 -9.52 -16.23
CA TRP A 245 8.66 -8.93 -15.49
C TRP A 245 9.00 -9.63 -14.16
N THR A 246 8.08 -10.42 -13.60
CA THR A 246 8.32 -11.21 -12.38
C THR A 246 8.94 -12.59 -12.64
N LEU A 247 8.86 -13.12 -13.88
CA LEU A 247 9.41 -14.44 -14.24
C LEU A 247 10.92 -14.60 -13.96
N PRO A 248 11.78 -13.58 -14.13
CA PRO A 248 13.19 -13.67 -13.74
C PRO A 248 13.40 -13.88 -12.24
N SER A 249 12.40 -13.57 -11.40
CA SER A 249 12.42 -13.79 -9.95
C SER A 249 11.67 -15.05 -9.51
N ASN A 250 11.28 -15.89 -10.47
CA ASN A 250 10.68 -17.18 -10.20
C ASN A 250 11.66 -18.12 -9.46
N THR A 251 11.19 -18.77 -8.40
CA THR A 251 11.97 -19.80 -7.68
C THR A 251 11.16 -21.06 -7.34
N ALA A 252 9.85 -21.10 -7.62
CA ALA A 252 9.01 -22.28 -7.47
C ALA A 252 7.83 -22.27 -8.47
N LEU A 253 7.14 -23.38 -8.59
CA LEU A 253 5.81 -23.44 -9.22
C LEU A 253 4.82 -23.96 -8.17
N ALA A 254 3.58 -23.51 -8.17
CA ALA A 254 2.54 -24.01 -7.28
C ALA A 254 1.41 -24.68 -8.07
N VAL A 255 0.95 -25.83 -7.56
CA VAL A 255 -0.17 -26.60 -8.08
C VAL A 255 -1.19 -26.84 -6.97
N GLY A 256 -2.47 -26.85 -7.31
CA GLY A 256 -3.50 -27.33 -6.39
C GLY A 256 -3.39 -28.85 -6.20
N LYS A 257 -3.26 -29.30 -4.96
CA LYS A 257 -2.97 -30.70 -4.60
C LYS A 257 -3.99 -31.70 -5.14
N ASP A 258 -5.27 -31.33 -5.07
CA ASP A 258 -6.41 -32.21 -5.37
C ASP A 258 -7.00 -31.98 -6.78
N PHE A 259 -6.49 -31.01 -7.54
CA PHE A 259 -6.91 -30.82 -8.93
C PHE A 259 -6.32 -31.91 -9.84
N GLU A 260 -7.05 -32.27 -10.89
CA GLU A 260 -6.55 -33.15 -11.94
C GLU A 260 -5.74 -32.36 -12.97
N TYR A 261 -4.58 -32.88 -13.33
CA TYR A 261 -3.70 -32.35 -14.36
C TYR A 261 -3.59 -33.36 -15.50
N VAL A 262 -3.42 -32.83 -16.70
CA VAL A 262 -3.23 -33.61 -17.93
C VAL A 262 -1.82 -33.41 -18.44
N ARG A 263 -1.17 -34.49 -18.85
CA ARG A 263 0.04 -34.44 -19.69
C ARG A 263 -0.38 -34.56 -21.14
N VAL A 264 -0.06 -33.57 -21.95
CA VAL A 264 -0.55 -33.41 -23.31
C VAL A 264 0.60 -33.33 -24.30
N ARG A 265 0.53 -34.12 -25.37
CA ARG A 265 1.40 -33.99 -26.53
C ARG A 265 0.78 -33.02 -27.53
N SER A 266 1.52 -31.97 -27.90
CA SER A 266 1.08 -30.94 -28.85
C SER A 266 2.29 -30.28 -29.54
N PHE A 267 2.14 -29.11 -30.14
CA PHE A 267 3.20 -28.37 -30.84
C PHE A 267 3.34 -26.97 -30.25
N ASN A 268 4.57 -26.46 -30.16
CA ASN A 268 4.80 -25.07 -29.82
C ASN A 268 4.20 -24.18 -30.93
N PRO A 269 3.31 -23.23 -30.63
CA PRO A 269 2.63 -22.44 -31.66
C PRO A 269 3.56 -21.53 -32.47
N TYR A 270 4.73 -21.20 -31.92
CA TYR A 270 5.69 -20.29 -32.50
C TYR A 270 6.80 -21.00 -33.27
N SER A 271 7.42 -22.04 -32.69
CA SER A 271 8.48 -22.80 -33.38
C SER A 271 7.92 -23.91 -34.28
N GLY A 272 6.71 -24.40 -33.98
CA GLY A 272 6.13 -25.57 -34.63
C GLY A 272 6.69 -26.90 -34.13
N GLU A 273 7.63 -26.86 -33.19
CA GLU A 273 8.28 -28.07 -32.69
C GLU A 273 7.33 -28.88 -31.80
N PRO A 274 7.39 -30.22 -31.89
CA PRO A 274 6.83 -31.12 -30.90
C PRO A 274 7.10 -30.72 -29.44
N VAL A 275 6.05 -30.62 -28.62
CA VAL A 275 6.17 -30.36 -27.18
C VAL A 275 5.23 -31.25 -26.37
N THR A 276 5.67 -31.67 -25.19
CA THR A 276 4.81 -32.28 -24.17
C THR A 276 4.66 -31.30 -23.02
N VAL A 277 3.41 -31.00 -22.65
CA VAL A 277 3.05 -29.97 -21.67
C VAL A 277 2.11 -30.49 -20.59
N ILE A 278 2.16 -29.88 -19.40
CA ILE A 278 1.30 -30.19 -18.26
C ILE A 278 0.53 -28.93 -17.84
N PHE A 279 -0.78 -29.07 -17.66
CA PHE A 279 -1.70 -28.04 -17.14
C PHE A 279 -2.95 -28.70 -16.52
N ALA A 280 -3.77 -27.91 -15.81
CA ALA A 280 -4.97 -28.43 -15.17
C ALA A 280 -6.02 -28.86 -16.20
N LYS A 281 -6.61 -30.04 -16.01
CA LYS A 281 -7.55 -30.68 -16.94
C LYS A 281 -8.75 -29.81 -17.30
N ASP A 282 -9.30 -29.10 -16.33
CA ASP A 282 -10.44 -28.18 -16.50
C ASP A 282 -10.16 -27.07 -17.52
N LEU A 283 -8.89 -26.72 -17.75
CA LEU A 283 -8.48 -25.65 -18.66
C LEU A 283 -8.14 -26.17 -20.07
N ARG A 284 -8.43 -27.44 -20.38
CA ARG A 284 -8.19 -28.03 -21.71
C ARG A 284 -8.85 -27.24 -22.83
N ASP A 285 -10.11 -26.86 -22.66
CA ASP A 285 -10.84 -26.12 -23.70
C ASP A 285 -10.30 -24.70 -23.90
N ALA A 286 -9.73 -24.09 -22.85
CA ALA A 286 -9.04 -22.80 -22.95
C ALA A 286 -7.67 -22.93 -23.66
N MET A 287 -6.96 -24.04 -23.44
CA MET A 287 -5.68 -24.32 -24.10
C MET A 287 -5.85 -24.73 -25.57
N PHE A 288 -6.89 -25.50 -25.89
CA PHE A 288 -7.15 -26.04 -27.23
C PHE A 288 -8.61 -25.84 -27.65
N PRO A 289 -9.04 -24.60 -27.90
CA PRO A 289 -10.42 -24.29 -28.23
C PRO A 289 -10.81 -24.87 -29.60
N ASP A 290 -12.03 -25.41 -29.69
CA ASP A 290 -12.61 -26.00 -30.91
C ASP A 290 -11.75 -27.08 -31.58
N MET A 291 -11.02 -27.86 -30.76
CA MET A 291 -10.17 -28.97 -31.19
C MET A 291 -10.61 -30.30 -30.60
N GLU A 292 -10.71 -31.32 -31.46
CA GLU A 292 -10.96 -32.71 -31.06
C GLU A 292 -9.64 -33.42 -30.77
N GLU A 293 -9.58 -34.19 -29.69
CA GLU A 293 -8.38 -34.90 -29.27
C GLU A 293 -7.84 -35.83 -30.37
N GLY A 294 -6.53 -35.75 -30.63
CA GLY A 294 -5.82 -36.59 -31.60
C GLY A 294 -6.03 -36.22 -33.06
N SER A 295 -6.99 -35.33 -33.36
CA SER A 295 -7.26 -34.86 -34.73
C SER A 295 -6.15 -33.94 -35.23
N GLY A 296 -5.81 -33.99 -36.52
CA GLY A 296 -4.90 -33.04 -37.18
C GLY A 296 -3.42 -33.10 -36.78
N MET A 297 -3.00 -34.03 -35.92
CA MET A 297 -1.62 -34.13 -35.42
C MET A 297 -0.54 -34.26 -36.52
N ALA A 298 -0.86 -34.94 -37.63
CA ALA A 298 0.09 -35.14 -38.75
C ALA A 298 0.07 -33.99 -39.78
N GLU A 299 -0.93 -33.11 -39.72
CA GLU A 299 -1.20 -32.09 -40.75
C GLU A 299 -0.88 -30.68 -40.26
N TYR A 300 -0.57 -30.51 -38.97
CA TYR A 300 -0.27 -29.22 -38.36
C TYR A 300 0.91 -28.51 -39.04
N ARG A 301 0.72 -27.22 -39.31
CA ARG A 301 1.75 -26.32 -39.79
C ARG A 301 1.93 -25.19 -38.79
N THR A 302 3.18 -24.77 -38.59
CA THR A 302 3.49 -23.64 -37.72
C THR A 302 2.68 -22.40 -38.12
N GLY A 303 2.01 -21.80 -37.14
CA GLY A 303 1.13 -20.64 -37.35
C GLY A 303 -0.33 -20.99 -37.63
N ASP A 304 -0.71 -22.26 -37.72
CA ASP A 304 -2.12 -22.65 -37.78
C ASP A 304 -2.85 -22.19 -36.51
N ARG A 305 -4.03 -21.59 -36.69
CA ARG A 305 -4.84 -21.07 -35.56
C ARG A 305 -5.28 -22.18 -34.59
N LYS A 306 -5.42 -23.40 -35.10
CA LYS A 306 -5.91 -24.57 -34.39
C LYS A 306 -4.73 -25.51 -34.14
N ILE A 307 -4.32 -25.62 -32.88
CA ILE A 307 -3.18 -26.44 -32.48
C ILE A 307 -3.71 -27.81 -32.03
N PRO A 308 -3.34 -28.91 -32.70
CA PRO A 308 -3.80 -30.24 -32.30
C PRO A 308 -3.10 -30.70 -31.04
N TYR A 309 -3.77 -31.58 -30.30
CA TYR A 309 -3.27 -32.11 -29.06
C TYR A 309 -3.73 -33.55 -28.85
N LYS A 310 -3.01 -34.30 -28.02
CA LYS A 310 -3.38 -35.65 -27.57
C LYS A 310 -3.08 -35.79 -26.08
N ILE A 311 -4.04 -36.27 -25.30
CA ILE A 311 -3.81 -36.54 -23.87
C ILE A 311 -3.00 -37.84 -23.75
N LEU A 312 -1.94 -37.79 -22.95
CA LEU A 312 -1.07 -38.93 -22.70
C LEU A 312 -1.36 -39.60 -21.36
N ASP A 313 -1.66 -38.80 -20.32
CA ASP A 313 -1.99 -39.28 -18.98
C ASP A 313 -2.73 -38.19 -18.18
N GLU A 314 -3.42 -38.61 -17.11
CA GLU A 314 -4.13 -37.77 -16.16
C GLU A 314 -3.74 -38.15 -14.72
N PHE A 315 -3.45 -37.17 -13.88
CA PHE A 315 -3.00 -37.43 -12.52
C PHE A 315 -3.34 -36.27 -11.57
N PRO A 316 -3.48 -36.52 -10.26
CA PRO A 316 -3.71 -35.46 -9.28
C PRO A 316 -2.45 -34.60 -9.08
N GLY A 317 -2.62 -33.33 -8.74
CA GLY A 317 -1.53 -32.37 -8.52
C GLY A 317 -0.52 -32.81 -7.47
N SER A 318 -0.95 -33.58 -6.47
CA SER A 318 -0.06 -34.24 -5.48
C SER A 318 1.07 -35.07 -6.12
N ARG A 319 0.91 -35.55 -7.36
CA ARG A 319 1.96 -36.29 -8.08
C ARG A 319 3.06 -35.39 -8.62
N LEU A 320 2.84 -34.09 -8.75
CA LEU A 320 3.83 -33.11 -9.21
C LEU A 320 4.67 -32.54 -8.05
N GLU A 321 4.20 -32.70 -6.82
CA GLU A 321 4.86 -32.14 -5.63
C GLU A 321 6.33 -32.57 -5.51
N GLY A 322 7.21 -31.59 -5.34
CA GLY A 322 8.64 -31.80 -5.16
C GLY A 322 9.39 -32.22 -6.43
N MET A 323 8.80 -32.09 -7.62
CA MET A 323 9.54 -32.20 -8.89
C MET A 323 10.45 -31.00 -9.09
N ASP A 324 11.63 -31.27 -9.66
CA ASP A 324 12.61 -30.24 -10.01
C ASP A 324 12.42 -29.80 -11.47
N TYR A 325 12.64 -28.53 -11.75
CA TYR A 325 12.58 -27.97 -13.10
C TYR A 325 13.78 -27.04 -13.35
N GLU A 326 14.06 -26.74 -14.62
CA GLU A 326 15.14 -25.85 -15.02
C GLU A 326 14.72 -24.38 -14.91
N GLN A 327 15.67 -23.53 -14.54
CA GLN A 327 15.46 -22.09 -14.50
C GLN A 327 15.00 -21.56 -15.88
N LEU A 328 13.87 -20.85 -15.89
CA LEU A 328 13.27 -20.32 -17.12
C LEU A 328 14.13 -19.21 -17.75
N ILE A 329 14.51 -18.21 -16.96
CA ILE A 329 15.29 -17.04 -17.35
C ILE A 329 16.56 -17.02 -16.50
N ASP A 330 17.72 -17.12 -17.14
CA ASP A 330 19.02 -17.34 -16.51
C ASP A 330 19.78 -16.05 -16.15
N TRP A 331 19.05 -14.95 -15.90
CA TRP A 331 19.65 -13.66 -15.55
C TRP A 331 20.45 -13.72 -14.25
N VAL A 332 19.86 -14.29 -13.20
CA VAL A 332 20.49 -14.39 -11.87
C VAL A 332 20.24 -15.79 -11.29
N LYS A 333 21.28 -16.42 -10.75
CA LYS A 333 21.19 -17.72 -10.08
C LYS A 333 20.81 -17.54 -8.61
N PRO A 334 19.67 -18.10 -8.14
CA PRO A 334 19.24 -18.00 -6.74
C PRO A 334 20.09 -18.92 -5.84
N ASP A 335 19.84 -18.83 -4.53
CA ASP A 335 20.41 -19.78 -3.58
C ASP A 335 19.91 -21.22 -3.79
N GLU A 336 20.62 -22.18 -3.20
CA GLU A 336 20.28 -23.60 -3.31
C GLU A 336 18.88 -23.90 -2.75
N GLY A 337 18.17 -24.84 -3.38
CA GLY A 337 16.83 -25.25 -2.98
C GLY A 337 15.68 -24.61 -3.78
N ALA A 338 15.99 -23.73 -4.74
CA ALA A 338 15.04 -23.21 -5.73
C ALA A 338 14.60 -24.27 -6.77
N PHE A 339 13.65 -23.87 -7.60
CA PHE A 339 13.14 -24.55 -8.79
C PHE A 339 12.44 -25.88 -8.53
N LYS A 340 11.48 -25.84 -7.60
CA LYS A 340 10.62 -26.98 -7.22
C LYS A 340 9.15 -26.69 -7.42
N VAL A 341 8.38 -27.75 -7.66
CA VAL A 341 6.91 -27.70 -7.65
C VAL A 341 6.40 -27.89 -6.22
N LEU A 342 5.53 -27.00 -5.78
CA LEU A 342 4.92 -26.93 -4.45
C LEU A 342 3.40 -27.14 -4.54
N THR A 343 2.77 -27.49 -3.43
CA THR A 343 1.30 -27.54 -3.34
C THR A 343 0.74 -26.29 -2.66
N GLY A 344 -0.20 -25.61 -3.32
CA GLY A 344 -0.80 -24.35 -2.83
C GLY A 344 -2.33 -24.39 -2.86
N ASP A 345 -2.97 -23.92 -1.78
CA ASP A 345 -4.42 -23.86 -1.62
C ASP A 345 -5.07 -22.66 -2.34
N PHE A 346 -4.28 -21.63 -2.63
CA PHE A 346 -4.70 -20.44 -3.39
C PHE A 346 -4.78 -20.68 -4.91
N VAL A 347 -4.27 -21.80 -5.41
CA VAL A 347 -4.32 -22.14 -6.83
C VAL A 347 -5.78 -22.38 -7.24
N THR A 348 -6.16 -21.91 -8.43
CA THR A 348 -7.50 -22.13 -9.00
C THR A 348 -7.42 -22.65 -10.43
N THR A 349 -8.48 -23.29 -10.90
CA THR A 349 -8.63 -23.75 -12.30
C THR A 349 -9.60 -22.87 -13.10
N GLY A 350 -9.91 -21.67 -12.61
CA GLY A 350 -10.84 -20.75 -13.28
C GLY A 350 -10.24 -20.06 -14.51
N ASP A 351 -8.95 -19.71 -14.44
CA ASP A 351 -8.21 -19.01 -15.49
C ASP A 351 -6.76 -19.50 -15.57
N GLY A 352 -6.04 -19.10 -16.64
CA GLY A 352 -4.63 -19.42 -16.83
C GLY A 352 -4.41 -20.90 -17.20
N THR A 353 -3.57 -21.59 -16.43
CA THR A 353 -3.20 -23.02 -16.66
C THR A 353 -3.44 -23.92 -15.45
N GLY A 354 -3.94 -23.36 -14.33
CA GLY A 354 -4.03 -24.05 -13.05
C GLY A 354 -2.68 -24.30 -12.38
N ILE A 355 -1.62 -23.64 -12.86
CA ILE A 355 -0.28 -23.68 -12.29
C ILE A 355 0.23 -22.25 -12.18
N VAL A 356 0.70 -21.88 -10.99
CA VAL A 356 1.15 -20.52 -10.68
C VAL A 356 2.66 -20.49 -10.60
N HIS A 357 3.30 -19.53 -11.26
CA HIS A 357 4.73 -19.28 -11.07
C HIS A 357 4.94 -18.52 -9.75
N ILE A 358 5.92 -18.92 -8.96
CA ILE A 358 6.16 -18.37 -7.61
C ILE A 358 7.39 -17.49 -7.62
N ALA A 359 7.19 -16.19 -7.40
CA ALA A 359 8.21 -15.17 -7.21
C ALA A 359 8.09 -14.58 -5.80
N PRO A 360 8.79 -15.14 -4.79
CA PRO A 360 8.58 -14.80 -3.37
C PRO A 360 8.82 -13.33 -3.01
N THR A 361 9.49 -12.57 -3.87
CA THR A 361 9.71 -11.13 -3.69
C THR A 361 8.52 -10.27 -4.11
N PHE A 362 7.60 -10.77 -4.95
CA PHE A 362 6.57 -9.94 -5.57
C PHE A 362 5.12 -10.45 -5.38
N GLY A 363 4.93 -11.52 -4.62
CA GLY A 363 3.61 -12.06 -4.26
C GLY A 363 3.52 -12.41 -2.77
N ALA A 364 2.42 -12.04 -2.11
CA ALA A 364 2.23 -12.35 -0.69
C ALA A 364 2.00 -13.84 -0.45
N ASP A 365 1.17 -14.49 -1.29
CA ASP A 365 0.96 -15.93 -1.25
C ASP A 365 2.23 -16.68 -1.67
N ASP A 366 2.95 -16.17 -2.67
CA ASP A 366 4.27 -16.66 -3.12
C ASP A 366 5.29 -16.68 -1.98
N TYR A 367 5.39 -15.58 -1.24
CA TYR A 367 6.29 -15.46 -0.10
C TYR A 367 5.93 -16.46 1.00
N LYS A 368 4.64 -16.60 1.30
CA LYS A 368 4.13 -17.52 2.32
C LYS A 368 4.45 -18.97 1.97
N ILE A 369 4.06 -19.44 0.79
CA ILE A 369 4.26 -20.84 0.38
C ILE A 369 5.76 -21.17 0.25
N ALA A 370 6.58 -20.25 -0.28
CA ALA A 370 8.02 -20.44 -0.38
C ALA A 370 8.67 -20.57 1.00
N ARG A 371 8.27 -19.73 1.96
CA ARG A 371 8.77 -19.81 3.34
C ARG A 371 8.41 -21.13 4.02
N GLU A 372 7.16 -21.59 3.85
CA GLU A 372 6.68 -22.86 4.42
C GLU A 372 7.46 -24.07 3.89
N HIS A 373 7.92 -24.02 2.64
CA HIS A 373 8.66 -25.10 1.98
C HIS A 373 10.18 -24.90 1.96
N GLY A 374 10.69 -23.82 2.56
CA GLY A 374 12.12 -23.50 2.58
C GLY A 374 12.72 -23.18 1.20
N VAL A 375 11.91 -22.66 0.28
CA VAL A 375 12.37 -22.22 -1.06
C VAL A 375 12.94 -20.80 -0.95
N PRO A 376 14.17 -20.56 -1.43
CA PRO A 376 14.76 -19.23 -1.37
C PRO A 376 14.07 -18.26 -2.34
N ALA A 377 14.07 -16.99 -1.98
CA ALA A 377 13.67 -15.90 -2.86
C ALA A 377 14.81 -15.53 -3.83
N MET A 378 14.48 -14.95 -4.98
CA MET A 378 15.48 -14.36 -5.87
C MET A 378 15.94 -13.01 -5.31
N LEU A 379 17.11 -12.99 -4.65
CA LEU A 379 17.69 -11.78 -4.07
C LEU A 379 19.05 -11.47 -4.70
N LEU A 380 19.27 -10.19 -4.98
CA LEU A 380 20.49 -9.64 -5.54
C LEU A 380 21.30 -8.99 -4.42
N ARG A 381 22.62 -9.21 -4.43
CA ARG A 381 23.54 -8.57 -3.49
C ARG A 381 24.01 -7.24 -4.05
N MET A 382 23.68 -6.16 -3.36
CA MET A 382 24.07 -4.79 -3.71
C MET A 382 25.53 -4.50 -3.32
N LYS A 383 26.11 -3.44 -3.90
CA LYS A 383 27.48 -2.97 -3.59
C LYS A 383 27.73 -2.65 -2.12
N ASP A 384 26.71 -2.20 -1.41
CA ASP A 384 26.78 -1.91 0.03
C ASP A 384 26.71 -3.17 0.92
N GLY A 385 26.58 -4.34 0.30
CA GLY A 385 26.49 -5.64 0.97
C GLY A 385 25.07 -6.05 1.36
N SER A 386 24.08 -5.19 1.18
CA SER A 386 22.67 -5.52 1.40
C SER A 386 22.13 -6.47 0.33
N TYR A 387 21.02 -7.15 0.63
CA TYR A 387 20.29 -7.96 -0.33
C TYR A 387 18.94 -7.32 -0.63
N GLY A 388 18.54 -7.33 -1.90
CA GLY A 388 17.26 -6.78 -2.35
C GLY A 388 16.67 -7.57 -3.52
N PRO A 389 15.40 -7.30 -3.87
CA PRO A 389 14.79 -7.91 -5.06
C PRO A 389 15.44 -7.41 -6.36
N MET A 390 15.13 -8.07 -7.47
CA MET A 390 15.66 -7.76 -8.81
C MET A 390 15.11 -6.45 -9.40
N VAL A 391 14.02 -5.94 -8.85
CA VAL A 391 13.43 -4.64 -9.18
C VAL A 391 13.70 -3.72 -8.01
N ASP A 392 14.19 -2.52 -8.24
CA ASP A 392 14.47 -1.55 -7.20
C ASP A 392 13.19 -0.84 -6.69
N LYS A 393 13.37 0.02 -5.70
CA LYS A 393 12.30 0.84 -5.11
C LYS A 393 11.75 1.91 -6.06
N LYS A 394 12.35 2.12 -7.23
CA LYS A 394 11.82 3.03 -8.27
C LYS A 394 11.03 2.28 -9.34
N GLY A 395 10.99 0.94 -9.27
CA GLY A 395 10.30 0.10 -10.23
C GLY A 395 11.16 -0.23 -11.46
N TYR A 396 12.49 -0.20 -11.32
CA TYR A 396 13.45 -0.50 -12.38
C TYR A 396 14.20 -1.80 -12.11
N MET A 397 14.52 -2.55 -13.16
CA MET A 397 15.43 -3.68 -13.07
C MET A 397 16.79 -3.19 -12.54
N VAL A 398 17.31 -3.82 -11.49
CA VAL A 398 18.52 -3.35 -10.81
C VAL A 398 19.72 -3.37 -11.77
N PRO A 399 20.40 -2.23 -11.99
CA PRO A 399 21.62 -2.19 -12.79
C PRO A 399 22.70 -3.11 -12.22
N VAL A 400 23.40 -3.85 -13.07
CA VAL A 400 24.64 -4.58 -12.78
C VAL A 400 25.66 -3.65 -12.14
N SER A 401 25.67 -2.37 -12.54
CA SER A 401 26.51 -1.35 -11.91
C SER A 401 26.21 -1.12 -10.44
N ASP A 402 25.09 -1.60 -9.90
CA ASP A 402 24.71 -1.40 -8.49
C ASP A 402 24.93 -2.67 -7.66
N LEU A 403 25.34 -3.77 -8.31
CA LEU A 403 25.57 -5.07 -7.70
C LEU A 403 27.02 -5.25 -7.21
N ASP A 404 27.17 -6.08 -6.18
CA ASP A 404 28.48 -6.51 -5.69
C ASP A 404 29.26 -7.24 -6.79
N VAL A 405 30.54 -6.89 -6.94
CA VAL A 405 31.39 -7.42 -8.03
C VAL A 405 31.57 -8.94 -7.94
N THR A 406 31.61 -9.50 -6.73
CA THR A 406 31.73 -10.94 -6.53
C THR A 406 30.42 -11.64 -6.89
N PHE A 407 29.30 -11.07 -6.46
CA PHE A 407 27.96 -11.56 -6.81
C PHE A 407 27.74 -11.59 -8.32
N VAL A 408 28.09 -10.51 -9.03
CA VAL A 408 27.99 -10.44 -10.50
C VAL A 408 28.75 -11.60 -11.14
N LYS A 409 30.02 -11.80 -10.74
CA LYS A 409 30.88 -12.84 -11.30
C LYS A 409 30.36 -14.27 -11.06
N GLU A 410 29.75 -14.50 -9.90
CA GLU A 410 29.34 -15.85 -9.47
C GLU A 410 27.91 -16.21 -9.85
N ARG A 411 27.02 -15.22 -9.96
CA ARG A 411 25.57 -15.44 -9.99
C ARG A 411 24.84 -14.74 -11.13
N VAL A 412 25.44 -13.79 -11.84
CA VAL A 412 24.75 -13.02 -12.89
C VAL A 412 25.24 -13.42 -14.28
N ASN A 413 24.31 -13.73 -15.18
CA ASN A 413 24.63 -13.93 -16.60
C ASN A 413 24.45 -12.61 -17.36
N LEU A 414 25.57 -11.89 -17.54
CA LEU A 414 25.62 -10.59 -18.21
C LEU A 414 25.04 -10.64 -19.63
N ASP A 415 25.42 -11.64 -20.43
CA ASP A 415 24.96 -11.75 -21.82
C ASP A 415 23.42 -11.79 -21.92
N SER A 416 22.76 -12.41 -20.93
CA SER A 416 21.31 -12.53 -20.88
C SER A 416 20.60 -11.35 -20.21
N TYR A 417 21.26 -10.68 -19.25
CA TYR A 417 20.64 -9.64 -18.41
C TYR A 417 20.91 -8.20 -18.90
N ASP A 418 22.06 -7.95 -19.53
CA ASP A 418 22.48 -6.63 -20.04
C ASP A 418 21.41 -5.91 -20.87
N PRO A 419 20.57 -6.57 -21.71
CA PRO A 419 19.51 -5.88 -22.46
C PRO A 419 18.33 -5.38 -21.60
N PHE A 420 18.26 -5.80 -20.34
CA PHE A 420 17.11 -5.61 -19.46
C PHE A 420 17.40 -4.80 -18.21
N GLU A 421 18.66 -4.76 -17.77
CA GLU A 421 19.08 -3.96 -16.61
C GLU A 421 18.71 -2.47 -16.79
N GLY A 422 18.34 -1.80 -15.70
CA GLY A 422 18.00 -0.38 -15.70
C GLY A 422 16.71 0.00 -16.43
N ARG A 423 15.90 -0.98 -16.88
CA ARG A 423 14.59 -0.71 -17.52
C ARG A 423 13.46 -0.68 -16.50
N PRO A 424 12.45 0.20 -16.66
CA PRO A 424 11.29 0.20 -15.78
C PRO A 424 10.39 -1.00 -16.09
N VAL A 425 9.83 -1.63 -15.04
CA VAL A 425 8.90 -2.75 -15.20
C VAL A 425 7.54 -2.30 -15.76
N LYS A 426 7.20 -1.03 -15.57
CA LYS A 426 6.06 -0.34 -16.18
C LYS A 426 6.55 1.00 -16.76
N ASN A 427 6.26 1.27 -18.03
CA ASN A 427 6.75 2.47 -18.72
C ASN A 427 6.30 3.77 -18.02
N GLU A 428 5.18 3.72 -17.30
CA GLU A 428 4.64 4.84 -16.53
C GLU A 428 5.58 5.36 -15.43
N TYR A 429 6.61 4.61 -15.04
CA TYR A 429 7.62 5.06 -14.09
C TYR A 429 8.67 5.99 -14.70
N ASP A 430 8.81 6.02 -16.03
CA ASP A 430 9.72 6.92 -16.74
C ASP A 430 8.96 7.86 -17.67
N GLU A 431 8.95 9.15 -17.35
CA GLU A 431 8.26 10.17 -18.15
C GLU A 431 8.93 10.43 -19.52
N ASN A 432 10.16 9.96 -19.71
CA ASN A 432 10.90 10.13 -20.96
C ASN A 432 10.61 9.03 -21.99
N ILE A 433 9.94 7.95 -21.57
CA ILE A 433 9.55 6.86 -22.48
C ILE A 433 8.34 7.31 -23.30
N ALA A 434 8.44 7.17 -24.62
CA ALA A 434 7.33 7.52 -25.51
C ALA A 434 6.13 6.57 -25.25
N PRO A 435 4.88 7.05 -25.29
CA PRO A 435 3.70 6.26 -24.93
C PRO A 435 3.53 4.94 -25.69
N ASP A 436 4.01 4.88 -26.94
CA ASP A 436 3.89 3.71 -27.82
C ASP A 436 5.10 2.76 -27.74
N THR A 437 6.02 3.00 -26.80
CA THR A 437 7.20 2.14 -26.62
C THR A 437 6.77 0.80 -26.04
N ASP A 438 7.30 -0.30 -26.58
CA ASP A 438 7.05 -1.63 -26.03
C ASP A 438 7.53 -1.72 -24.56
N THR A 439 6.72 -2.36 -23.72
CA THR A 439 7.03 -2.52 -22.30
C THR A 439 8.07 -3.62 -22.08
N LEU A 440 8.71 -3.62 -20.92
CA LEU A 440 9.60 -4.73 -20.50
C LEU A 440 8.91 -6.09 -20.62
N ASP A 441 7.62 -6.18 -20.28
CA ASP A 441 6.82 -7.39 -20.39
C ASP A 441 6.74 -7.92 -21.83
N VAL A 442 6.63 -7.03 -22.83
CA VAL A 442 6.62 -7.41 -24.25
C VAL A 442 7.96 -8.01 -24.65
N ASP A 443 9.07 -7.37 -24.27
CA ASP A 443 10.41 -7.83 -24.65
C ASP A 443 10.77 -9.16 -23.97
N ILE A 444 10.39 -9.35 -22.70
CA ILE A 444 10.54 -10.65 -22.03
C ILE A 444 9.74 -11.73 -22.75
N ALA A 445 8.49 -11.44 -23.12
CA ALA A 445 7.66 -12.39 -23.86
C ALA A 445 8.27 -12.73 -25.24
N VAL A 446 8.83 -11.75 -25.95
CA VAL A 446 9.53 -11.94 -27.22
C VAL A 446 10.81 -12.77 -27.03
N MET A 447 11.59 -12.52 -25.99
CA MET A 447 12.78 -13.31 -25.64
C MET A 447 12.42 -14.78 -25.36
N LEU A 448 11.35 -15.03 -24.60
CA LEU A 448 10.86 -16.39 -24.34
C LEU A 448 10.34 -17.06 -25.62
N LYS A 449 9.74 -16.29 -26.54
CA LYS A 449 9.34 -16.78 -27.87
C LYS A 449 10.52 -17.20 -28.72
N GLN A 450 11.57 -16.39 -28.78
CA GLN A 450 12.77 -16.69 -29.56
C GLN A 450 13.53 -17.91 -29.03
N SER A 451 13.44 -18.17 -27.73
CA SER A 451 14.05 -19.32 -27.06
C SER A 451 13.14 -20.57 -26.98
N GLY A 452 11.93 -20.52 -27.54
CA GLY A 452 10.97 -21.63 -27.50
C GLY A 452 10.36 -21.91 -26.12
N LYS A 453 10.56 -21.02 -25.15
CA LYS A 453 10.15 -21.16 -23.74
C LYS A 453 8.78 -20.58 -23.41
N VAL A 454 7.95 -20.29 -24.41
CA VAL A 454 6.59 -19.77 -24.25
C VAL A 454 5.63 -20.50 -25.17
N PHE A 455 4.43 -20.79 -24.67
CA PHE A 455 3.38 -21.45 -25.41
C PHE A 455 2.40 -20.46 -26.03
N ARG A 456 2.05 -19.40 -25.29
CA ARG A 456 1.07 -18.40 -25.70
C ARG A 456 1.41 -17.03 -25.12
N ILE A 457 1.24 -15.99 -25.91
CA ILE A 457 1.41 -14.57 -25.58
C ILE A 457 0.15 -13.85 -26.06
N GLU A 458 -0.53 -13.16 -25.14
CA GLU A 458 -1.79 -12.47 -25.42
C GLU A 458 -1.80 -11.09 -24.76
N LYS A 459 -2.75 -10.25 -25.20
CA LYS A 459 -3.07 -9.02 -24.49
C LYS A 459 -4.38 -9.24 -23.74
N MET A 460 -4.38 -9.04 -22.44
CA MET A 460 -5.55 -9.23 -21.58
C MET A 460 -5.92 -7.90 -20.92
N GLU A 461 -7.22 -7.62 -20.87
CA GLU A 461 -7.76 -6.51 -20.10
C GLU A 461 -8.16 -7.02 -18.71
N HIS A 462 -7.63 -6.37 -17.68
CA HIS A 462 -7.87 -6.75 -16.29
C HIS A 462 -7.70 -5.58 -15.34
N SER A 463 -8.28 -5.70 -14.16
CA SER A 463 -8.24 -4.67 -13.13
C SER A 463 -6.92 -4.72 -12.36
N TYR A 464 -6.17 -3.61 -12.36
CA TYR A 464 -4.86 -3.50 -11.73
C TYR A 464 -4.78 -2.32 -10.74
N PRO A 465 -4.09 -2.46 -9.60
CA PRO A 465 -4.00 -1.42 -8.59
C PRO A 465 -3.07 -0.27 -9.02
N HIS A 466 -3.51 0.95 -8.77
CA HIS A 466 -2.79 2.19 -8.99
C HIS A 466 -2.77 3.00 -7.69
N CYS A 467 -1.70 3.77 -7.52
CA CYS A 467 -1.55 4.63 -6.36
C CYS A 467 -2.65 5.70 -6.39
N TRP A 468 -3.39 5.84 -5.30
CA TRP A 468 -4.49 6.79 -5.13
C TRP A 468 -4.10 8.27 -5.27
N ARG A 469 -2.79 8.57 -5.37
CA ARG A 469 -2.24 9.92 -5.50
C ARG A 469 -1.42 10.16 -6.75
N THR A 470 -0.51 9.24 -7.09
CA THR A 470 0.35 9.43 -8.27
C THR A 470 -0.28 8.89 -9.54
N ASP A 471 -1.38 8.15 -9.44
CA ASP A 471 -2.06 7.47 -10.54
C ASP A 471 -1.19 6.43 -11.28
N LYS A 472 0.01 6.13 -10.77
CA LYS A 472 0.95 5.16 -11.33
C LYS A 472 0.65 3.73 -10.82
N PRO A 473 1.01 2.69 -11.59
CA PRO A 473 0.83 1.30 -11.17
C PRO A 473 1.51 0.97 -9.84
N VAL A 474 0.85 0.17 -9.00
CA VAL A 474 1.39 -0.32 -7.71
C VAL A 474 2.04 -1.68 -7.91
N LEU A 475 3.17 -1.91 -7.24
CA LEU A 475 3.82 -3.21 -7.19
C LEU A 475 3.56 -3.87 -5.83
N TYR A 476 3.44 -5.18 -5.80
CA TYR A 476 3.61 -5.93 -4.56
C TYR A 476 5.11 -6.13 -4.36
N TYR A 477 5.63 -5.63 -3.24
CA TYR A 477 7.06 -5.46 -3.03
C TYR A 477 7.44 -5.82 -1.60
N PRO A 478 8.64 -6.34 -1.33
CA PRO A 478 9.02 -6.67 0.03
C PRO A 478 9.40 -5.41 0.80
N ILE A 479 8.75 -5.16 1.92
CA ILE A 479 8.96 -3.99 2.75
C ILE A 479 9.16 -4.42 4.21
N ASP A 480 10.19 -3.88 4.84
CA ASP A 480 10.32 -3.87 6.29
C ASP A 480 9.42 -2.75 6.84
N ALA A 481 8.32 -3.13 7.48
CA ALA A 481 7.28 -2.18 7.88
C ALA A 481 6.73 -2.48 9.27
N TRP A 482 6.11 -1.46 9.87
CA TRP A 482 5.37 -1.58 11.12
C TRP A 482 3.90 -1.79 10.84
N PHE A 483 3.31 -2.75 11.55
CA PHE A 483 1.94 -3.18 11.38
C PHE A 483 1.16 -3.07 12.68
N ILE A 484 -0.13 -2.74 12.54
CA ILE A 484 -1.12 -2.96 13.59
C ILE A 484 -1.83 -4.27 13.29
N ARG A 485 -1.82 -5.20 14.26
CA ARG A 485 -2.47 -6.52 14.20
C ARG A 485 -4.00 -6.41 14.28
N THR A 486 -4.61 -5.78 13.28
CA THR A 486 -6.07 -5.56 13.19
C THR A 486 -6.84 -6.86 13.01
N THR A 487 -6.24 -7.90 12.42
CA THR A 487 -6.84 -9.23 12.26
C THR A 487 -7.21 -9.88 13.59
N ALA A 488 -6.46 -9.60 14.67
CA ALA A 488 -6.78 -10.07 16.02
C ALA A 488 -8.12 -9.55 16.55
N PHE A 489 -8.65 -8.47 15.95
CA PHE A 489 -9.92 -7.86 16.31
C PHE A 489 -10.98 -7.96 15.23
N ARG A 490 -10.75 -8.71 14.14
CA ARG A 490 -11.67 -8.80 13.00
C ARG A 490 -13.11 -9.10 13.43
N ASP A 491 -13.31 -10.15 14.22
CA ASP A 491 -14.64 -10.58 14.66
C ASP A 491 -15.30 -9.53 15.57
N ARG A 492 -14.51 -8.88 16.44
CA ARG A 492 -14.98 -7.79 17.29
C ARG A 492 -15.36 -6.54 16.49
N LEU A 493 -14.61 -6.21 15.44
CA LEU A 493 -14.91 -5.11 14.54
C LEU A 493 -16.20 -5.36 13.77
N ILE A 494 -16.43 -6.61 13.30
CA ILE A 494 -17.69 -7.01 12.65
C ILE A 494 -18.86 -6.93 13.64
N GLU A 495 -18.68 -7.44 14.86
CA GLU A 495 -19.69 -7.35 15.93
C GLU A 495 -20.09 -5.89 16.19
N LEU A 496 -19.11 -5.01 16.39
CA LEU A 496 -19.35 -3.58 16.62
C LEU A 496 -19.97 -2.89 15.41
N ASN A 497 -19.53 -3.20 14.19
CA ASN A 497 -20.11 -2.69 12.96
C ASN A 497 -21.62 -2.98 12.87
N ASN A 498 -22.06 -4.16 13.32
CA ASN A 498 -23.48 -4.53 13.34
C ASN A 498 -24.31 -3.70 14.34
N THR A 499 -23.68 -3.02 15.30
CA THR A 499 -24.36 -2.10 16.23
C THR A 499 -24.53 -0.68 15.66
N ILE A 500 -23.80 -0.35 14.58
CA ILE A 500 -23.81 0.99 13.99
C ILE A 500 -25.07 1.18 13.13
N TYR A 501 -25.74 2.32 13.32
CA TYR A 501 -26.90 2.69 12.52
C TYR A 501 -26.49 3.30 11.16
N TRP A 502 -26.17 2.44 10.20
CA TRP A 502 -25.77 2.86 8.85
C TRP A 502 -26.93 3.42 8.02
N LYS A 503 -26.64 4.49 7.27
CA LYS A 503 -27.55 5.05 6.26
C LYS A 503 -26.81 5.28 4.94
N PRO A 504 -27.10 4.47 3.89
CA PRO A 504 -28.00 3.32 3.87
C PRO A 504 -27.45 2.11 4.67
N ALA A 505 -28.34 1.22 5.11
CA ALA A 505 -27.96 0.02 5.87
C ALA A 505 -27.00 -0.89 5.08
N SER A 506 -27.16 -0.94 3.75
CA SER A 506 -26.31 -1.70 2.83
C SER A 506 -24.84 -1.25 2.83
N THR A 507 -24.51 -0.05 3.32
CA THR A 507 -23.11 0.35 3.51
C THR A 507 -22.44 -0.49 4.60
N GLY A 508 -23.12 -0.67 5.74
CA GLY A 508 -22.62 -1.42 6.88
C GLY A 508 -22.56 -2.92 6.62
N SER A 509 -23.64 -3.50 6.09
CA SER A 509 -23.70 -4.93 5.79
C SER A 509 -23.03 -5.33 4.48
N GLY A 510 -22.86 -4.39 3.55
CA GLY A 510 -22.27 -4.60 2.24
C GLY A 510 -20.83 -4.12 2.19
N ARG A 511 -20.59 -2.90 1.69
CA ARG A 511 -19.25 -2.39 1.39
C ARG A 511 -18.27 -2.48 2.57
N PHE A 512 -18.67 -2.03 3.75
CA PHE A 512 -17.80 -2.02 4.92
C PHE A 512 -17.73 -3.40 5.60
N GLY A 513 -18.87 -4.10 5.73
CA GLY A 513 -18.93 -5.46 6.30
C GLY A 513 -18.07 -6.46 5.52
N LYS A 514 -18.19 -6.51 4.19
CA LYS A 514 -17.38 -7.39 3.33
C LYS A 514 -15.88 -7.06 3.36
N TRP A 515 -15.54 -5.78 3.56
CA TRP A 515 -14.15 -5.38 3.74
C TRP A 515 -13.59 -5.90 5.08
N LEU A 516 -14.37 -5.83 6.16
CA LEU A 516 -13.99 -6.41 7.46
C LEU A 516 -13.85 -7.94 7.42
N GLU A 517 -14.66 -8.65 6.64
CA GLU A 517 -14.54 -10.12 6.48
C GLU A 517 -13.17 -10.53 5.94
N ASN A 518 -12.58 -9.70 5.08
CA ASN A 518 -11.28 -9.91 4.44
C ASN A 518 -10.18 -8.99 5.01
N LEU A 519 -10.33 -8.58 6.28
CA LEU A 519 -9.39 -7.68 6.94
C LEU A 519 -7.99 -8.30 6.99
N VAL A 520 -7.01 -7.50 6.59
CA VAL A 520 -5.57 -7.79 6.71
C VAL A 520 -4.96 -6.83 7.73
N ASP A 521 -3.81 -7.22 8.29
CA ASP A 521 -3.08 -6.36 9.24
C ASP A 521 -2.70 -5.03 8.57
N TRP A 522 -2.84 -3.94 9.33
CA TRP A 522 -2.69 -2.60 8.79
C TRP A 522 -1.22 -2.21 8.75
N ASN A 523 -0.66 -2.11 7.54
CA ASN A 523 0.64 -1.48 7.29
C ASN A 523 0.60 0.01 7.70
N LEU A 524 1.18 0.33 8.85
CA LEU A 524 1.15 1.63 9.48
C LEU A 524 2.30 2.52 9.03
N SER A 525 3.52 1.99 8.84
CA SER A 525 4.68 2.83 8.59
C SER A 525 4.72 3.42 7.18
N ARG A 526 5.25 4.63 7.06
CA ARG A 526 5.47 5.35 5.80
C ARG A 526 6.87 5.94 5.80
N SER A 527 7.66 5.60 4.79
CA SER A 527 9.02 6.13 4.63
C SER A 527 8.99 7.48 3.91
N ARG A 528 8.50 8.51 4.62
CA ARG A 528 8.21 9.88 4.14
C ARG A 528 8.70 10.92 5.17
N PHE A 529 8.48 12.22 4.94
CA PHE A 529 9.16 13.29 5.71
C PHE A 529 8.22 14.17 6.57
N TRP A 530 6.98 14.40 6.15
CA TRP A 530 5.99 15.25 6.80
C TRP A 530 4.78 14.47 7.32
N GLY A 531 4.77 14.22 8.63
CA GLY A 531 3.73 13.47 9.31
C GLY A 531 4.10 13.15 10.74
N THR A 532 3.20 12.48 11.46
CA THR A 532 3.44 12.04 12.84
C THR A 532 4.55 10.98 12.87
N PRO A 533 5.66 11.20 13.59
CA PRO A 533 6.74 10.21 13.65
C PRO A 533 6.35 8.99 14.48
N LEU A 534 6.77 7.80 14.04
CA LEU A 534 6.62 6.58 14.82
C LEU A 534 7.49 6.67 16.08
N PRO A 535 6.92 6.54 17.30
CA PRO A 535 7.64 6.80 18.54
C PRO A 535 8.41 5.59 19.05
N VAL A 536 9.13 4.91 18.16
CA VAL A 536 9.85 3.69 18.48
C VAL A 536 11.34 3.91 18.32
N TRP A 537 12.10 3.70 19.40
CA TRP A 537 13.57 3.72 19.41
C TRP A 537 14.10 2.29 19.47
N ARG A 538 15.17 2.02 18.72
CA ARG A 538 15.81 0.70 18.65
C ARG A 538 17.32 0.77 18.63
N THR A 539 17.95 -0.28 19.12
CA THR A 539 19.39 -0.50 18.93
C THR A 539 19.70 -0.76 17.45
N ASP A 540 20.95 -0.54 17.05
CA ASP A 540 21.46 -0.80 15.71
C ASP A 540 21.19 -2.23 15.21
N ASP A 541 21.27 -3.22 16.11
CA ASP A 541 20.95 -4.62 15.83
C ASP A 541 19.45 -4.96 15.92
N GLY A 542 18.60 -3.99 16.25
CA GLY A 542 17.15 -4.12 16.38
C GLY A 542 16.66 -5.01 17.53
N LYS A 543 17.54 -5.52 18.42
CA LYS A 543 17.15 -6.47 19.47
C LYS A 543 16.46 -5.84 20.66
N GLU A 544 16.77 -4.58 20.97
CA GLU A 544 16.12 -3.84 22.04
C GLU A 544 15.29 -2.72 21.44
N THR A 545 14.08 -2.54 21.95
CA THR A 545 13.09 -1.59 21.41
C THR A 545 12.33 -0.92 22.55
N VAL A 546 12.19 0.40 22.48
CA VAL A 546 11.40 1.22 23.41
C VAL A 546 10.41 2.03 22.59
N CYS A 547 9.12 1.89 22.88
CA CYS A 547 8.09 2.78 22.36
C CYS A 547 7.84 3.88 23.38
N ILE A 548 7.79 5.15 22.97
CA ILE A 548 7.51 6.31 23.82
C ILE A 548 6.04 6.71 23.67
N GLY A 549 5.37 7.00 24.78
CA GLY A 549 3.94 7.33 24.83
C GLY A 549 3.63 8.78 25.20
N SER A 550 4.61 9.55 25.70
CA SER A 550 4.41 10.97 26.03
C SER A 550 5.71 11.79 25.95
N VAL A 551 5.57 13.10 25.86
CA VAL A 551 6.68 14.07 25.93
C VAL A 551 7.36 14.01 27.30
N GLY A 552 6.61 13.77 28.37
CA GLY A 552 7.16 13.55 29.72
C GLY A 552 8.04 12.29 29.80
N GLU A 553 7.59 11.18 29.22
CA GLU A 553 8.38 9.94 29.10
C GLU A 553 9.64 10.20 28.27
N LEU A 554 9.50 10.86 27.11
CA LEU A 554 10.63 11.21 26.24
C LEU A 554 11.67 12.06 26.97
N LYS A 555 11.23 13.12 27.68
CA LYS A 555 12.10 13.98 28.47
C LYS A 555 12.90 13.18 29.49
N THR A 556 12.24 12.25 30.18
CA THR A 556 12.89 11.37 31.16
C THR A 556 13.93 10.44 30.53
N GLU A 557 13.65 9.86 29.37
CA GLU A 557 14.61 9.00 28.66
C GLU A 557 15.82 9.79 28.12
N ILE A 558 15.62 11.05 27.71
CA ILE A 558 16.72 11.94 27.30
C ILE A 558 17.65 12.23 28.48
N GLU A 559 17.14 12.42 29.70
CA GLU A 559 17.98 12.61 30.89
C GLU A 559 18.88 11.40 31.18
N LYS A 560 18.40 10.18 30.94
CA LYS A 560 19.24 8.97 31.02
C LYS A 560 20.32 8.98 29.94
N SER A 561 19.98 9.46 28.75
CA SER A 561 20.91 9.61 27.63
C SER A 561 22.02 10.64 27.89
N LEU A 562 21.70 11.74 28.58
CA LEU A 562 22.69 12.70 29.07
C LEU A 562 23.65 12.05 30.08
N GLN A 563 23.14 11.27 31.03
CA GLN A 563 23.97 10.56 32.01
C GLN A 563 24.89 9.52 31.35
N ALA A 564 24.43 8.88 30.28
CA ALA A 564 25.23 7.95 29.49
C ALA A 564 26.21 8.64 28.52
N GLY A 565 26.14 9.96 28.36
CA GLY A 565 26.98 10.73 27.44
C GLY A 565 26.64 10.53 25.96
N PHE A 566 25.42 10.13 25.64
CA PHE A 566 24.95 9.98 24.25
C PHE A 566 24.29 11.23 23.69
N MET A 567 23.77 12.09 24.58
CA MET A 567 23.25 13.42 24.26
C MET A 567 24.08 14.48 25.02
N GLU A 568 24.17 15.68 24.47
CA GLU A 568 24.84 16.82 25.13
C GLU A 568 23.84 17.77 25.82
N THR A 569 22.63 17.88 25.27
CA THR A 569 21.56 18.75 25.78
C THR A 569 20.21 18.04 25.75
N ASN A 570 19.28 18.47 26.61
CA ASN A 570 17.88 18.02 26.54
C ASN A 570 17.05 19.07 25.76
N PRO A 571 16.60 18.78 24.52
CA PRO A 571 15.76 19.70 23.76
C PRO A 571 14.40 19.97 24.43
N LEU A 572 13.98 19.12 25.37
CA LEU A 572 12.73 19.24 26.14
C LEU A 572 12.94 19.83 27.54
N ALA A 573 14.11 20.43 27.84
CA ALA A 573 14.41 20.95 29.18
C ALA A 573 13.37 21.99 29.66
N THR A 574 12.91 22.86 28.76
CA THR A 574 11.97 23.97 29.04
C THR A 574 10.48 23.56 28.99
N PHE A 575 10.19 22.32 28.58
CA PHE A 575 8.85 21.73 28.63
C PHE A 575 8.45 21.43 30.08
N THR A 576 7.25 21.85 30.47
CA THR A 576 6.68 21.57 31.79
C THR A 576 5.61 20.49 31.68
N GLU A 577 5.82 19.35 32.33
CA GLU A 577 4.84 18.26 32.36
C GLU A 577 3.57 18.68 33.11
N GLY A 578 2.40 18.31 32.57
CA GLY A 578 1.08 18.68 33.11
C GLY A 578 0.56 20.06 32.67
N ASP A 579 1.35 20.84 31.94
CA ASP A 579 0.90 22.10 31.32
C ASP A 579 0.52 21.88 29.85
N ASN A 580 -0.77 21.71 29.57
CA ASN A 580 -1.31 21.45 28.23
C ASN A 580 -1.59 22.73 27.41
N SER A 581 -1.03 23.87 27.84
CA SER A 581 -1.14 25.12 27.10
C SER A 581 -0.40 25.08 25.76
N SER A 582 -0.91 25.82 24.78
CA SER A 582 -0.23 25.96 23.49
C SER A 582 1.16 26.59 23.66
N GLU A 583 1.33 27.51 24.59
CA GLU A 583 2.62 28.13 24.90
C GLU A 583 3.67 27.11 25.35
N ASN A 584 3.27 26.09 26.11
CA ASN A 584 4.20 25.04 26.55
C ASN A 584 4.58 24.08 25.41
N TYR A 585 3.60 23.67 24.60
CA TYR A 585 3.83 22.75 23.46
C TYR A 585 4.46 23.42 22.24
N ASN A 586 4.44 24.75 22.13
CA ASN A 586 5.15 25.50 21.10
C ASN A 586 6.67 25.63 21.36
N LYS A 587 7.17 25.17 22.52
CA LYS A 587 8.61 25.17 22.85
C LYS A 587 9.39 24.02 22.21
N LEU A 588 8.68 23.03 21.68
CA LEU A 588 9.25 21.80 21.12
C LEU A 588 8.62 21.51 19.75
N ASP A 589 9.24 20.62 18.99
CA ASP A 589 8.68 20.11 17.75
C ASP A 589 8.94 18.60 17.68
N LEU A 590 7.86 17.81 17.66
CA LEU A 590 7.95 16.34 17.59
C LEU A 590 8.13 15.81 16.18
N HIS A 591 8.16 16.66 15.14
CA HIS A 591 8.32 16.23 13.76
C HIS A 591 9.77 15.89 13.43
N ARG A 592 9.95 15.23 12.28
CA ARG A 592 11.25 15.15 11.63
C ARG A 592 11.71 16.57 11.20
N PRO A 593 13.03 16.86 11.19
CA PRO A 593 14.11 16.00 11.67
C PRO A 593 14.32 16.06 13.18
N PHE A 594 13.71 17.00 13.92
CA PHE A 594 14.05 17.30 15.32
C PHE A 594 14.00 16.09 16.26
N VAL A 595 12.99 15.22 16.08
CA VAL A 595 12.86 14.00 16.90
C VAL A 595 13.87 12.91 16.51
N ASP A 596 14.40 12.94 15.28
CA ASP A 596 15.38 11.97 14.78
C ASP A 596 16.75 12.16 15.44
N ASP A 597 17.06 13.37 15.89
CA ASP A 597 18.32 13.73 16.57
C ASP A 597 18.36 13.25 18.03
N ILE A 598 17.24 12.74 18.56
CA ILE A 598 17.15 12.25 19.94
C ILE A 598 17.66 10.82 20.01
N ILE A 599 18.82 10.64 20.66
CA ILE A 599 19.40 9.33 20.96
C ILE A 599 18.99 8.91 22.37
N LEU A 600 18.47 7.69 22.52
CA LEU A 600 18.12 7.10 23.83
C LEU A 600 19.12 6.01 24.24
N VAL A 601 18.97 5.51 25.47
CA VAL A 601 19.81 4.44 26.04
C VAL A 601 18.96 3.21 26.26
N SER A 602 19.40 2.06 25.75
CA SER A 602 18.72 0.78 25.95
C SER A 602 18.86 0.28 27.39
N PRO A 603 18.03 -0.68 27.84
CA PRO A 603 18.22 -1.35 29.12
C PRO A 603 19.62 -1.95 29.30
N SER A 604 20.28 -2.37 28.21
CA SER A 604 21.67 -2.86 28.23
C SER A 604 22.74 -1.77 28.13
N GLY A 605 22.37 -0.49 28.07
CA GLY A 605 23.30 0.64 28.00
C GLY A 605 23.77 1.01 26.59
N ARG A 606 23.12 0.51 25.54
CA ARG A 606 23.47 0.79 24.13
C ARG A 606 22.72 2.00 23.58
N LYS A 607 23.27 2.64 22.55
CA LYS A 607 22.57 3.72 21.83
C LYS A 607 21.33 3.18 21.14
N MET A 608 20.24 3.94 21.20
CA MET A 608 19.02 3.68 20.47
C MET A 608 18.67 4.88 19.59
N PHE A 609 18.24 4.60 18.36
CA PHE A 609 17.82 5.58 17.37
C PHE A 609 16.34 5.38 17.06
N ARG A 610 15.64 6.47 16.75
CA ARG A 610 14.23 6.38 16.33
C ARG A 610 14.16 5.62 15.01
N GLU A 611 13.17 4.75 14.86
CA GLU A 611 12.77 4.20 13.57
C GLU A 611 12.41 5.39 12.66
N PRO A 612 13.02 5.52 11.46
CA PRO A 612 12.88 6.74 10.66
C PRO A 612 11.48 6.95 10.09
N ASP A 613 10.65 5.90 10.10
CA ASP A 613 9.30 5.91 9.55
C ASP A 613 8.37 6.91 10.27
N LEU A 614 7.42 7.42 9.48
CA LEU A 614 6.23 8.11 9.94
C LEU A 614 5.05 7.13 9.98
N ILE A 615 3.93 7.53 10.54
CA ILE A 615 2.70 6.75 10.51
C ILE A 615 1.77 7.18 9.36
N ASP A 616 0.90 6.26 8.95
CA ASP A 616 -0.17 6.49 7.99
C ASP A 616 -1.11 7.62 8.44
N VAL A 617 -1.43 8.56 7.53
CA VAL A 617 -2.33 9.71 7.80
C VAL A 617 -3.76 9.26 8.17
N TRP A 618 -4.17 8.06 7.76
CA TRP A 618 -5.43 7.48 8.20
C TRP A 618 -5.45 7.17 9.71
N PHE A 619 -4.27 6.98 10.33
CA PHE A 619 -4.14 6.89 11.78
C PHE A 619 -4.32 8.26 12.45
N ASP A 620 -3.72 9.32 11.89
CA ASP A 620 -3.91 10.69 12.36
C ASP A 620 -5.40 11.06 12.39
N SER A 621 -6.09 10.89 11.27
CA SER A 621 -7.53 11.19 11.17
C SER A 621 -8.41 10.22 11.96
N GLY A 622 -8.02 8.94 12.08
CA GLY A 622 -8.73 7.93 12.87
C GLY A 622 -8.65 8.16 14.39
N ALA A 623 -7.56 8.77 14.88
CA ALA A 623 -7.36 9.09 16.29
C ALA A 623 -8.07 10.38 16.75
N MET A 624 -8.66 11.13 15.82
CA MET A 624 -9.32 12.41 16.07
C MET A 624 -10.31 12.44 17.26
N PRO A 625 -11.14 11.40 17.51
CA PRO A 625 -12.04 11.37 18.66
C PRO A 625 -11.34 11.60 20.01
N TYR A 626 -10.06 11.20 20.13
CA TYR A 626 -9.24 11.35 21.33
C TYR A 626 -8.30 12.55 21.23
N ALA A 627 -7.58 12.64 20.10
CA ALA A 627 -6.49 13.59 19.92
C ALA A 627 -6.94 15.04 19.83
N GLN A 628 -8.17 15.33 19.36
CA GLN A 628 -8.71 16.70 19.36
C GLN A 628 -8.86 17.32 20.77
N SER A 629 -8.85 16.48 21.80
CA SER A 629 -9.02 16.83 23.21
C SER A 629 -7.75 16.60 24.03
N HIS A 630 -6.63 16.23 23.38
CA HIS A 630 -5.37 15.86 24.05
C HIS A 630 -5.55 14.78 25.14
N TYR A 631 -6.43 13.80 24.87
CA TYR A 631 -6.61 12.62 25.73
C TYR A 631 -5.33 11.76 25.72
N PRO A 632 -4.96 11.05 26.80
CA PRO A 632 -5.63 10.95 28.10
C PRO A 632 -5.52 12.17 29.01
#